data_AF-A0A534ZWX6-F1
#
_entry.id   AF-A0A534ZWX6-F1
#
_cell.length_a   1.000
_cell.length_b   1.000
_cell.length_c   1.000
_cell.angle_alpha   90.00
_cell.angle_beta   90.00
_cell.angle_gamma   90.00
#
_symmetry.space_group_name_H-M   'P 1'
#
loop_
_entity.id
_entity.type
_entity.pdbx_description
1 polymer ?
#
loop_
_entity_poly.entity_id
_entity_poly.type
_entity_poly.pdbx_seq_one_letter_code
_entity_poly.pdbx_strand_id
1 'polypeptide(L)' 'MTEAEEGLRLEALLEHLRTTRGFDFTGYKRPSVARRVTKRVQALNLQGFGDYLDYLEVHP' A
#
# COMPACT_ATOMS: atom_id res chain seq x y z
N MET A 1 -5.08 -4.77 -14.89
CA MET A 1 -5.55 -4.14 -13.64
C MET A 1 -6.12 -2.79 -14.01
N THR A 2 -7.37 -2.51 -13.65
CA THR A 2 -7.99 -1.20 -13.87
C THR A 2 -7.54 -0.24 -12.77
N GLU A 3 -7.60 1.06 -13.04
CA GLU A 3 -7.26 2.10 -12.05
C GLU A 3 -8.14 1.99 -10.78
N ALA A 4 -9.39 1.55 -10.93
CA ALA A 4 -10.31 1.29 -9.82
C ALA A 4 -9.85 0.10 -8.95
N GLU A 5 -9.42 -1.01 -9.56
CA GLU A 5 -8.90 -2.17 -8.83
C GLU A 5 -7.62 -1.82 -8.04
N GLU A 6 -6.74 -1.04 -8.63
CA GLU A 6 -5.51 -0.59 -7.97
C GLU A 6 -5.81 0.35 -6.80
N GLY A 7 -6.82 1.23 -6.97
CA GLY A 7 -7.33 2.06 -5.89
C GLY A 7 -7.88 1.26 -4.70
N LEU A 8 -8.57 0.14 -4.95
CA LEU A 8 -9.06 -0.76 -3.90
C LEU A 8 -7.92 -1.49 -3.18
N ARG A 9 -6.91 -1.97 -3.93
CA ARG A 9 -5.73 -2.62 -3.34
C ARG A 9 -4.92 -1.65 -2.48
N LEU A 10 -4.83 -0.38 -2.88
CA LEU A 10 -4.19 0.66 -2.05
C LEU A 10 -4.93 0.82 -0.72
N GLU A 11 -6.26 0.93 -0.73
CA GLU A 11 -7.04 1.07 0.51
C GLU A 11 -6.86 -0.13 1.45
N ALA A 12 -6.90 -1.36 0.91
CA ALA A 12 -6.66 -2.58 1.69
C ALA A 12 -5.27 -2.56 2.35
N LEU A 13 -4.24 -2.14 1.62
CA LEU A 13 -2.89 -2.00 2.14
C LEU A 13 -2.79 -0.94 3.25
N LEU A 14 -3.43 0.22 3.09
CA LEU A 14 -3.39 1.28 4.10
C LEU A 14 -4.12 0.85 5.38
N GLU A 15 -5.25 0.17 5.27
CA GLU A 15 -5.97 -0.39 6.41
C GLU A 15 -5.14 -1.48 7.11
N HIS A 16 -4.47 -2.35 6.35
CA HIS A 16 -3.53 -3.31 6.93
C HIS A 16 -2.41 -2.61 7.71
N LEU A 17 -1.74 -1.62 7.12
CA LEU A 17 -0.66 -0.88 7.79
C LEU A 17 -1.14 -0.11 9.04
N ARG A 18 -2.37 0.38 9.02
CA ARG A 18 -3.00 1.03 10.18
C ARG A 18 -3.26 0.04 11.30
N THR A 19 -3.83 -1.12 10.98
CA THR A 19 -4.22 -2.13 11.97
C THR A 19 -3.04 -2.91 12.54
N THR A 20 -2.05 -3.26 11.72
CA THR A 20 -0.91 -4.09 12.15
C THR A 20 0.26 -3.27 12.69
N ARG A 21 0.47 -2.05 12.19
CA ARG A 21 1.64 -1.21 12.54
C ARG A 21 1.28 0.14 13.18
N GLY A 22 -0.01 0.44 13.35
CA GLY A 22 -0.47 1.69 13.98
C GLY A 22 -0.22 2.95 13.13
N PHE A 23 0.03 2.81 11.83
CA PHE A 23 0.24 3.97 10.96
C PHE A 23 -1.07 4.73 10.70
N ASP A 24 -1.08 6.02 11.02
CA ASP A 24 -2.17 6.91 10.69
C ASP A 24 -1.90 7.67 9.37
N PHE A 25 -2.73 7.39 8.36
CA PHE A 25 -2.66 8.04 7.06
C PHE A 25 -3.63 9.23 6.91
N THR A 26 -4.48 9.53 7.89
CA THR A 26 -5.54 10.55 7.80
C THR A 26 -4.99 11.97 7.58
N GLY A 27 -3.78 12.26 8.07
CA GLY A 27 -3.09 13.53 7.85
C GLY A 27 -2.46 13.70 6.47
N TYR A 28 -2.49 12.68 5.62
CA TYR A 28 -1.83 12.68 4.31
C TYR A 28 -2.83 12.71 3.16
N LYS A 29 -2.52 13.51 2.13
CA LYS A 29 -3.27 13.48 0.88
C LYS A 29 -3.07 12.13 0.19
N ARG A 30 -4.17 11.53 -0.30
CA ARG A 30 -4.16 10.24 -1.02
C ARG A 30 -3.09 10.14 -2.13
N PRO A 31 -2.89 11.13 -3.02
CA PRO A 31 -1.84 11.05 -4.04
C PRO A 31 -0.42 11.01 -3.47
N SER A 32 -0.18 11.66 -2.32
CA SER A 32 1.13 11.64 -1.65
C SER A 32 1.43 10.26 -1.06
N VAL A 33 0.44 9.61 -0.46
CA VAL A 33 0.57 8.26 0.09
C VAL A 33 0.76 7.26 -1.04
N ALA A 34 -0.11 7.28 -2.05
CA ALA A 34 -0.03 6.42 -3.22
C ALA A 34 1.38 6.47 -3.86
N ARG A 35 1.91 7.66 -4.12
CA ARG A 35 3.26 7.84 -4.68
C ARG A 35 4.36 7.23 -3.80
N ARG A 36 4.28 7.39 -2.48
CA ARG A 36 5.27 6.82 -1.55
C ARG A 36 5.21 5.29 -1.55
N VAL A 37 4.01 4.73 -1.52
CA VAL A 37 3.79 3.29 -1.58
C VAL A 37 4.28 2.73 -2.92
N THR A 38 3.95 3.35 -4.05
CA THR A 38 4.44 2.93 -5.38
C THR A 38 5.96 2.91 -5.44
N LYS A 39 6.64 3.93 -4.90
CA LYS A 39 8.11 3.92 -4.81
C LYS A 39 8.64 2.75 -3.98
N ARG A 40 7.95 2.37 -2.91
CA ARG A 40 8.33 1.25 -2.05
C ARG A 40 8.13 -0.10 -2.75
N VAL A 41 6.99 -0.27 -3.42
CA VAL A 41 6.68 -1.43 -4.28
C VAL A 41 7.78 -1.62 -5.33
N GLN A 42 8.15 -0.55 -6.05
CA GLN A 42 9.22 -0.56 -7.05
C GLN A 42 10.58 -0.91 -6.46
N ALA A 43 10.92 -0.35 -5.29
CA ALA A 43 12.18 -0.65 -4.60
C ALA A 43 12.29 -2.12 -4.17
N LEU A 44 11.16 -2.80 -4.01
CA LEU A 44 11.07 -4.23 -3.68
C LEU A 44 10.86 -5.12 -4.91
N ASN A 45 10.87 -4.56 -6.13
CA ASN A 45 10.58 -5.24 -7.39
C ASN A 45 9.20 -5.95 -7.43
N LEU A 46 8.22 -5.41 -6.73
CA LEU A 46 6.85 -5.92 -6.69
C LEU A 46 6.00 -5.31 -7.82
N GLN A 47 4.95 -5.99 -8.27
CA GLN A 47 4.15 -5.54 -9.42
C GLN A 47 2.98 -4.64 -9.04
N GLY A 48 2.65 -4.54 -7.76
CA GLY A 48 1.57 -3.66 -7.30
C GLY A 48 1.33 -3.69 -5.80
N PHE A 49 0.26 -3.02 -5.37
CA PHE A 49 -0.10 -2.94 -3.95
C PHE A 49 -0.55 -4.27 -3.35
N GLY A 50 -1.13 -5.17 -4.16
CA GLY A 50 -1.49 -6.52 -3.71
C GLY A 50 -0.26 -7.34 -3.33
N ASP A 51 0.72 -7.44 -4.23
CA ASP A 51 1.99 -8.11 -3.96
C ASP A 51 2.72 -7.51 -2.75
N TYR A 52 2.58 -6.20 -2.53
CA TYR A 52 3.16 -5.55 -1.36
C TYR A 52 2.41 -5.87 -0.07
N LEU A 53 1.10 -6.03 -0.12
CA LEU A 53 0.34 -6.56 1.01
C LEU A 53 0.79 -7.98 1.36
N ASP A 54 0.84 -8.89 0.38
CA ASP A 54 1.29 -10.27 0.56
C ASP A 54 2.73 -10.34 1.11
N TYR A 55 3.61 -9.46 0.60
CA TYR A 55 4.98 -9.34 1.09
C TYR A 55 5.04 -8.96 2.58
N LEU A 56 4.18 -8.04 3.04
CA LEU A 56 4.14 -7.58 4.43
C LEU A 56 3.60 -8.64 5.39
N GLU A 57 2.74 -9.55 4.92
CA GLU A 57 2.22 -10.64 5.76
C GLU A 57 3.31 -11.65 6.14
N VAL A 58 4.28 -11.89 5.24
CA VAL A 58 5.39 -12.81 5.47
C VAL A 58 6.66 -12.12 5.99
N HIS A 59 6.70 -10.78 6.00
CA HIS A 59 7.78 -9.94 6.55
C HIS A 59 7.24 -8.90 7.56
N PRO A 60 6.88 -9.30 8.79
CA PRO A 60 6.38 -8.41 9.84
C PRO A 60 7.41 -7.33 10.24
#